data_AF-A0AAU7NKW3-F1
#
_entry.id   AF-A0AAU7NKW3-F1
#
_cell.length_a   1.000
_cell.length_b   1.000
_cell.length_c   1.000
_cell.angle_alpha   90.00
_cell.angle_beta   90.00
_cell.angle_gamma   90.00
#
_symmetry.space_group_name_H-M   'P 1'
#
loop_
_entity.id
_entity.type
_entity.pdbx_description
1 polymer ?
#
loop_
_entity_poly.entity_id
_entity_poly.type
_entity_poly.pdbx_seq_one_letter_code
_entity_poly.pdbx_strand_id
1 'polypeptide(L)'
;MKSWAPKFNKKMVEVMRKNQFKSDNSEDFNDFKQIDFNQQQDLMKNEISKKYEIKVVTSFNERTIFSVIGRNEHNEFFYAIDKNVQNEVSLEKLRALFDK
;
A
#
# COMPACT_ATOMS: atom_id res chain seq x y z
N MET A 1 5.07 11.56 -4.54
CA MET A 1 3.98 10.56 -4.55
C MET A 1 3.64 10.19 -5.99
N LYS A 2 3.15 8.97 -6.21
CA LYS A 2 2.69 8.48 -7.52
C LYS A 2 1.45 7.60 -7.30
N SER A 3 0.55 7.57 -8.27
CA SER A 3 -0.45 6.50 -8.33
C SER A 3 0.25 5.17 -8.54
N TRP A 4 -0.33 4.10 -8.01
CA TRP A 4 0.20 2.77 -8.22
C TRP A 4 0.21 2.42 -9.71
N ALA A 5 1.24 1.66 -10.10
CA ALA A 5 1.41 1.09 -11.42
C ALA A 5 2.12 -0.26 -11.27
N PRO A 6 2.01 -1.18 -12.24
CA PRO A 6 2.60 -2.53 -12.12
C PRO A 6 4.09 -2.55 -11.76
N LYS A 7 4.87 -1.54 -12.20
CA LYS A 7 6.30 -1.38 -11.85
C LYS A 7 6.57 -1.26 -10.35
N PHE A 8 5.59 -0.81 -9.56
CA PHE A 8 5.70 -0.63 -8.11
C PHE A 8 5.24 -1.85 -7.32
N ASN A 9 4.60 -2.84 -7.96
CA ASN A 9 3.91 -3.93 -7.27
C ASN A 9 4.83 -4.69 -6.30
N LYS A 10 5.99 -5.16 -6.78
CA LYS A 10 6.95 -5.90 -5.96
C LYS A 10 7.37 -5.11 -4.71
N LYS A 11 7.83 -3.87 -4.90
CA LYS A 11 8.32 -3.01 -3.79
C LYS A 11 7.21 -2.62 -2.82
N MET A 12 5.99 -2.43 -3.32
CA MET A 12 4.82 -2.17 -2.50
C MET A 12 4.54 -3.35 -1.56
N VAL A 13 4.53 -4.58 -2.08
CA VAL A 13 4.36 -5.80 -1.28
C VAL A 13 5.49 -5.97 -0.26
N GLU A 14 6.74 -5.70 -0.64
CA GLU A 14 7.88 -5.72 0.29
C GLU A 14 7.65 -4.77 1.48
N VAL A 15 7.21 -3.53 1.20
CA VAL A 15 6.90 -2.54 2.24
C VAL A 15 5.74 -3.00 3.13
N MET A 16 4.66 -3.51 2.54
CA MET A 16 3.50 -4.00 3.29
C MET A 16 3.86 -5.19 4.21
N ARG A 17 4.66 -6.13 3.70
CA ARG A 17 5.10 -7.32 4.43
C ARG A 17 6.07 -6.96 5.55
N LYS A 18 7.07 -6.13 5.28
CA LYS A 18 8.11 -5.73 6.26
C LYS A 18 7.54 -4.87 7.39
N ASN A 19 6.58 -4.00 7.09
CA ASN A 19 6.11 -2.99 8.04
C ASN A 19 4.75 -3.31 8.68
N GLN A 20 4.24 -4.53 8.49
CA GLN A 20 2.94 -4.97 9.03
C GLN A 20 1.84 -3.96 8.72
N PHE A 21 1.44 -3.90 7.44
CA PHE A 21 0.37 -3.02 6.99
C PHE A 21 -0.90 -3.15 7.85
N LYS A 22 -1.66 -2.06 7.91
CA LYS A 22 -2.97 -1.98 8.58
C LYS A 22 -4.04 -1.83 7.51
N SER A 23 -5.23 -2.36 7.79
CA SER A 23 -6.40 -2.23 6.92
C SER A 23 -7.63 -2.02 7.78
N ASP A 24 -8.50 -1.11 7.35
CA ASP A 24 -9.83 -0.91 7.93
C ASP A 24 -10.74 -2.10 7.56
N ASN A 25 -10.59 -2.66 6.35
CA ASN A 25 -11.25 -3.88 5.91
C ASN A 25 -10.27 -5.07 5.95
N SER A 26 -10.38 -5.92 6.96
CA SER A 26 -9.49 -7.07 7.11
C SER A 26 -9.80 -8.23 6.18
N GLU A 27 -11.05 -8.37 5.72
CA GLU A 27 -11.48 -9.52 4.91
C GLU A 27 -10.76 -9.59 3.57
N ASP A 28 -10.61 -8.45 2.89
CA ASP A 28 -9.87 -8.34 1.62
C ASP A 28 -8.39 -8.76 1.74
N PHE A 29 -7.85 -8.82 2.96
CA PHE A 29 -6.44 -9.11 3.22
C PHE A 29 -6.20 -10.33 4.14
N ASN A 30 -7.24 -11.12 4.42
CA ASN A 30 -7.12 -12.31 5.28
C ASN A 30 -6.06 -13.29 4.73
N ASP A 31 -6.12 -13.55 3.43
CA ASP A 31 -5.22 -14.48 2.76
C ASP A 31 -3.82 -13.90 2.58
N PHE A 32 -3.70 -12.56 2.52
CA PHE A 32 -2.44 -11.88 2.24
C PHE A 32 -1.33 -12.27 3.21
N LYS A 33 -1.64 -12.49 4.49
CA LYS A 33 -0.65 -12.88 5.51
C LYS A 33 -0.29 -14.37 5.48
N GLN A 34 -1.10 -15.21 4.84
CA GLN A 34 -0.95 -16.67 4.82
C GLN A 34 -0.26 -17.18 3.56
N ILE A 35 -0.32 -16.41 2.47
CA ILE A 35 0.25 -16.76 1.17
C ILE A 35 1.72 -16.32 1.02
N ASP A 36 2.42 -16.92 0.06
CA ASP A 36 3.83 -16.59 -0.22
C ASP A 36 4.00 -15.23 -0.91
N PHE A 37 5.24 -14.77 -1.06
CA PHE A 37 5.51 -13.44 -1.62
C PHE A 37 5.12 -13.28 -3.10
N ASN A 38 5.16 -14.35 -3.90
CA ASN A 38 4.72 -14.29 -5.30
C ASN A 38 3.20 -14.21 -5.35
N GLN A 39 2.53 -15.02 -4.54
CA GLN A 39 1.07 -15.00 -4.41
C GLN A 39 0.57 -13.65 -3.85
N GLN A 40 1.28 -13.04 -2.90
CA GLN A 40 0.99 -11.68 -2.42
C GLN A 40 1.06 -10.64 -3.56
N GLN A 41 2.06 -10.74 -4.44
CA GLN A 41 2.18 -9.86 -5.60
C GLN A 41 1.04 -10.05 -6.59
N ASP A 42 0.63 -11.30 -6.82
CA ASP A 42 -0.48 -11.61 -7.72
C ASP A 42 -1.82 -11.15 -7.16
N LEU A 43 -2.10 -11.40 -5.88
CA LEU A 43 -3.28 -10.89 -5.18
C LEU A 43 -3.37 -9.36 -5.27
N MET A 44 -2.26 -8.67 -4.97
CA MET A 44 -2.23 -7.20 -5.03
C MET A 44 -2.47 -6.68 -6.44
N LYS A 45 -1.84 -7.28 -7.46
CA LYS A 45 -1.94 -6.83 -8.84
C LYS A 45 -3.31 -7.15 -9.44
N ASN A 46 -3.85 -8.33 -9.19
CA ASN A 46 -5.01 -8.83 -9.92
C ASN A 46 -6.34 -8.58 -9.21
N GLU A 47 -6.33 -8.35 -7.90
CA GLU A 47 -7.54 -8.16 -7.10
C GLU A 47 -7.53 -6.82 -6.37
N ILE A 48 -6.56 -6.59 -5.48
CA ILE A 48 -6.56 -5.38 -4.62
C ILE A 48 -6.43 -4.11 -5.45
N SER A 49 -5.59 -4.09 -6.49
CA SER A 49 -5.43 -2.91 -7.36
C SER A 49 -6.69 -2.54 -8.16
N LYS A 50 -7.66 -3.46 -8.27
CA LYS A 50 -8.95 -3.22 -8.93
C LYS A 50 -10.01 -2.70 -7.96
N LYS A 51 -9.95 -3.12 -6.69
CA LYS A 51 -10.88 -2.70 -5.63
C LYS A 51 -10.47 -1.38 -4.96
N TYR A 52 -9.18 -1.05 -4.97
CA TYR A 52 -8.62 0.10 -4.27
C TYR A 52 -7.93 1.07 -5.22
N GLU A 53 -8.17 2.37 -5.04
CA GLU A 53 -7.31 3.42 -5.56
C GLU A 53 -6.03 3.45 -4.71
N ILE A 54 -4.88 3.07 -5.27
CA ILE A 54 -3.62 2.95 -4.52
C ILE A 54 -2.66 4.09 -4.88
N LYS A 55 -2.08 4.71 -3.84
CA LYS A 55 -1.01 5.71 -3.94
C LYS A 55 0.24 5.23 -3.21
N VAL A 56 1.39 5.51 -3.82
CA VAL A 56 2.70 5.19 -3.26
C VAL A 56 3.50 6.46 -3.01
N VAL A 57 4.14 6.52 -1.84
CA VAL A 57 5.12 7.55 -1.49
C VAL A 57 6.50 6.98 -1.78
N THR A 58 7.22 7.62 -2.69
CA THR A 58 8.51 7.13 -3.19
C THR A 58 9.57 8.22 -3.12
N SER A 59 10.84 7.82 -3.19
CA SER A 59 11.93 8.75 -3.50
C SER A 59 11.72 9.41 -4.86
N PHE A 60 12.37 10.55 -5.08
CA PHE A 60 12.29 11.29 -6.34
C PHE A 60 12.64 10.42 -7.57
N ASN A 61 13.65 9.56 -7.43
CA ASN A 61 14.08 8.62 -8.47
C ASN A 61 13.33 7.27 -8.45
N GLU A 62 12.26 7.13 -7.66
CA GLU A 62 11.41 5.93 -7.58
C GLU A 62 12.14 4.64 -7.14
N ARG A 63 13.37 4.75 -6.66
CA ARG A 63 14.15 3.60 -6.18
C ARG A 63 13.63 3.06 -4.85
N THR A 64 13.09 3.92 -4.00
CA THR A 64 12.58 3.53 -2.67
C THR A 64 11.11 3.84 -2.57
N ILE A 65 10.31 2.89 -2.06
CA ILE A 65 8.94 3.13 -1.62
C ILE A 65 8.99 3.28 -0.11
N PHE A 66 8.55 4.43 0.40
CA PHE A 66 8.52 4.74 1.82
C PHE A 66 7.17 4.42 2.44
N SER A 67 6.08 4.55 1.68
CA SER A 67 4.75 4.26 2.18
C SER A 67 3.81 3.87 1.06
N VAL A 68 2.80 3.11 1.42
CA VAL A 68 1.70 2.66 0.56
C VAL A 68 0.42 3.01 1.27
N ILE A 69 -0.55 3.54 0.53
CA ILE A 69 -1.92 3.70 1.00
C ILE A 69 -2.88 3.37 -0.13
N GLY A 70 -3.96 2.67 0.16
CA GLY A 70 -5.08 2.48 -0.77
C GLY A 70 -6.40 2.82 -0.11
N ARG A 71 -7.36 3.24 -0.93
CA ARG A 71 -8.74 3.59 -0.55
C ARG A 71 -9.72 2.83 -1.43
N ASN A 72 -10.69 2.12 -0.85
CA ASN A 72 -11.77 1.49 -1.62
C ASN A 72 -12.95 2.46 -1.86
N GLU A 73 -13.98 1.97 -2.56
CA GLU A 73 -15.21 2.74 -2.83
C GLU A 73 -16.01 3.13 -1.59
N HIS A 74 -15.80 2.44 -0.46
CA HIS A 74 -16.44 2.70 0.82
C HIS A 74 -15.65 3.67 1.71
N ASN A 75 -14.59 4.31 1.21
CA ASN A 75 -13.65 5.13 1.99
C ASN A 75 -12.93 4.36 3.12
N GLU A 76 -12.79 3.05 3.00
CA GLU A 76 -11.95 2.24 3.88
C GLU A 76 -10.51 2.22 3.34
N PHE A 77 -9.54 2.27 4.25
CA PHE A 77 -8.13 2.39 3.89
C PHE A 77 -7.31 1.17 4.29
N PHE A 78 -6.31 0.86 3.47
CA PHE A 78 -5.15 0.10 3.92
C PHE A 78 -3.89 0.94 3.78
N TYR A 79 -2.92 0.75 4.66
CA TYR A 79 -1.67 1.49 4.60
C TYR A 79 -0.49 0.76 5.24
N ALA A 80 0.71 1.06 4.73
CA ALA A 80 1.98 0.63 5.30
C ALA A 80 2.97 1.80 5.24
N ILE A 81 3.65 2.07 6.35
CA ILE A 81 4.64 3.14 6.46
C ILE A 81 5.96 2.51 6.88
N ASP A 82 7.01 2.73 6.08
CA ASP A 82 8.35 2.27 6.40
C ASP A 82 8.79 2.85 7.74
N LYS A 83 9.27 2.00 8.64
CA LYS A 83 9.70 2.36 10.00
C LYS A 83 10.69 3.53 10.02
N ASN A 84 11.51 3.66 8.99
CA ASN A 84 12.51 4.74 8.91
C ASN A 84 11.89 6.13 8.68
N VAL A 85 10.64 6.21 8.20
CA VAL A 85 9.95 7.48 7.93
C VAL A 85 8.68 7.66 8.77
N GLN A 86 8.44 6.79 9.76
CA GLN A 86 7.23 6.85 10.59
C GLN A 86 7.06 8.16 11.36
N ASN A 87 8.15 8.88 11.62
CA ASN A 87 8.11 10.20 12.27
C ASN A 87 7.80 11.35 11.28
N GLU A 88 7.96 11.13 9.97
CA GLU A 88 7.80 12.16 8.94
C GLU A 88 6.45 12.02 8.21
N VAL A 89 6.00 10.77 8.03
CA VAL A 89 4.77 10.41 7.33
C VAL A 89 3.72 9.91 8.35
N SER A 90 2.63 10.66 8.50
CA SER A 90 1.47 10.28 9.31
C SER A 90 0.33 9.73 8.45
N LEU A 91 -0.58 8.97 9.07
CA LEU A 91 -1.78 8.45 8.38
C LEU A 91 -2.64 9.60 7.84
N GLU A 92 -2.79 10.68 8.59
CA GLU A 92 -3.57 11.87 8.18
C GLU A 92 -3.00 12.47 6.88
N LYS A 93 -1.67 12.62 6.80
CA LYS A 93 -0.99 13.09 5.59
C LYS A 93 -1.21 12.15 4.40
N LEU A 94 -1.29 10.84 4.63
CA LEU A 94 -1.54 9.84 3.59
C LEU A 94 -3.00 9.87 3.11
N ARG A 95 -3.96 10.00 4.03
CA ARG A 95 -5.40 10.09 3.69
C ARG A 95 -5.70 11.35 2.88
N ALA A 96 -5.10 12.48 3.25
CA ALA A 96 -5.21 13.75 2.52
C ALA A 96 -4.73 13.68 1.06
N LEU A 97 -4.02 12.61 0.66
CA LEU A 97 -3.65 12.40 -0.74
C LEU A 97 -4.86 12.09 -1.65
N PHE A 98 -6.00 11.72 -1.05
CA PHE A 98 -7.22 11.34 -1.76
C PHE A 98 -8.32 12.41 -1.76
N ASP A 99 -8.15 13.48 -0.97
CA ASP A 99 -9.11 14.57 -0.81
C ASP A 99 -8.89 15.71 -1.82
N LYS A 100 -8.49 15.37 -3.05
CA LYS A 100 -8.26 16.34 -4.14
C LYS A 100 -9.44 16.46 -5.08
#